data_AF-A0A966GEL0-F1
#
_entry.id   AF-A0A966GEL0-F1
#
_cell.length_a   1.000
_cell.length_b   1.000
_cell.length_c   1.000
_cell.angle_alpha   90.00
_cell.angle_beta   90.00
_cell.angle_gamma   90.00
#
_symmetry.space_group_name_H-M   'P 1'
#
loop_
_entity.id
_entity.type
_entity.pdbx_description
1 polymer ?
#
loop_
_entity_poly.entity_id
_entity_poly.type
_entity_poly.pdbx_seq_one_letter_code
_entity_poly.pdbx_strand_id
1 'polypeptide(L)'
;MPTTLENLVAAVGADPGLRAQTSAADIRGGLAAATTLNRVLLEAIAASGVNDDGLLTGADMEQVSHAVFRNPAAWQQFILGHGNDNGSVETGFHLVQNDGGSMQFKGRNFINTVADAIYHYGFDVANGRYVNEDGASNETTADVAGWLNFFLNGVNVVHGSEGADTLGSGSYSSYFKSARNETFLAGGGNDRVWASDGNDTVRAGTGKDTAGGGDGRDTLFGESGDDTLWGDDGGDWLYGGLGDDVQGAGNGKDRLYGGEGNDRMHGDRGNDRLSGDAGNDTLYGGDGADRLEGGDGTDSLYAGEGRDVLTGGGGLDRFYLWENKRGTDTLVFRAGDSGMTADTIDVVEGFRSGSDKIDLRAYGPMALAQLDYLGGGQASCYYDGTYLRIDGNGDGATDMMVSFRWVSTMAAEDFLFG
;
A
#
# COMPACT_ATOMS: atom_id res chain seq x y z
N MET A 1 -12.27 -16.12 -14.11
CA MET A 1 -11.73 -16.77 -15.33
C MET A 1 -11.05 -18.05 -14.86
N PRO A 2 -11.12 -19.20 -15.56
CA PRO A 2 -10.30 -20.34 -15.16
C PRO A 2 -8.82 -19.94 -15.21
N THR A 3 -8.14 -20.19 -14.10
CA THR A 3 -6.72 -19.94 -13.81
C THR A 3 -5.88 -21.05 -14.43
N THR A 4 -5.63 -20.92 -15.72
CA THR A 4 -4.82 -21.87 -16.46
C THR A 4 -3.79 -21.10 -17.27
N LEU A 5 -2.60 -21.69 -17.44
CA LEU A 5 -1.61 -21.25 -18.43
C LEU A 5 -2.20 -21.22 -19.86
N GLU A 6 -3.43 -21.68 -20.09
CA GLU A 6 -4.18 -21.44 -21.33
C GLU A 6 -4.37 -19.94 -21.60
N ASN A 7 -4.46 -19.08 -20.57
CA ASN A 7 -4.54 -17.63 -20.76
C ASN A 7 -3.22 -17.07 -21.33
N LEU A 8 -2.08 -17.66 -20.98
CA LEU A 8 -0.77 -17.33 -21.56
C LEU A 8 -0.78 -17.68 -23.06
N VAL A 9 -1.22 -18.88 -23.43
CA VAL A 9 -1.33 -19.34 -24.84
C VAL A 9 -2.34 -18.50 -25.62
N ALA A 10 -3.50 -18.21 -25.02
CA ALA A 10 -4.54 -17.40 -25.62
C ALA A 10 -4.04 -15.98 -25.92
N ALA A 11 -3.24 -15.40 -25.01
CA ALA A 11 -2.61 -14.11 -25.22
C ALA A 11 -1.64 -14.14 -26.42
N VAL A 12 -0.77 -15.16 -26.53
CA VAL A 12 0.15 -15.29 -27.67
C VAL A 12 -0.67 -15.34 -28.98
N GLY A 13 -1.72 -16.16 -29.01
CA GLY A 13 -2.59 -16.32 -30.18
C GLY A 13 -3.47 -15.11 -30.50
N ALA A 14 -3.63 -14.16 -29.56
CA ALA A 14 -4.40 -12.93 -29.72
C ALA A 14 -3.53 -11.73 -30.14
N ASP A 15 -2.20 -11.86 -30.14
CA ASP A 15 -1.30 -10.74 -30.44
C ASP A 15 -1.55 -10.19 -31.86
N PRO A 16 -1.87 -8.89 -31.98
CA PRO A 16 -2.21 -8.31 -33.28
C PRO A 16 -1.01 -8.20 -34.21
N GLY A 17 0.19 -7.98 -33.67
CA GLY A 17 1.43 -7.87 -34.43
C GLY A 17 1.86 -9.22 -34.98
N LEU A 18 1.84 -10.28 -34.15
CA LEU A 18 2.11 -11.65 -34.58
C LEU A 18 1.14 -12.07 -35.70
N ARG A 19 -0.16 -11.84 -35.51
CA ARG A 19 -1.19 -12.16 -36.52
C ARG A 19 -1.03 -11.42 -37.85
N ALA A 20 -0.34 -10.28 -37.83
CA ALA A 20 -0.10 -9.49 -39.04
C ALA A 20 1.14 -9.94 -39.81
N GLN A 21 2.11 -10.59 -39.15
CA GLN A 21 3.45 -10.85 -39.71
C GLN A 21 3.78 -12.34 -39.86
N THR A 22 3.11 -13.21 -39.09
CA THR A 22 3.40 -14.66 -39.04
C THR A 22 2.33 -15.48 -39.75
N SER A 23 2.71 -16.59 -40.37
CA SER A 23 1.76 -17.47 -41.05
C SER A 23 0.81 -18.14 -40.03
N ALA A 24 -0.43 -18.39 -40.43
CA ALA A 24 -1.38 -19.11 -39.58
C ALA A 24 -0.93 -20.54 -39.24
N ALA A 25 -0.04 -21.14 -40.04
CA ALA A 25 0.52 -22.47 -39.75
C ALA A 25 1.54 -22.40 -38.62
N ASP A 26 2.45 -21.42 -38.66
CA ASP A 26 3.50 -21.25 -37.66
C ASP A 26 2.89 -20.81 -36.33
N ILE A 27 1.90 -19.89 -36.35
CA ILE A 27 1.11 -19.55 -35.16
C ILE A 27 0.49 -20.81 -34.53
N ARG A 28 -0.15 -21.69 -35.32
CA ARG A 28 -0.71 -22.93 -34.76
C ARG A 28 0.37 -23.86 -34.20
N GLY A 29 1.54 -23.92 -34.84
CA GLY A 29 2.69 -24.68 -34.37
C GLY A 29 3.21 -24.17 -33.02
N GLY A 30 3.47 -22.87 -32.92
CA GLY A 30 3.93 -22.22 -31.69
C GLY A 30 2.93 -22.33 -30.54
N LEU A 31 1.63 -22.22 -30.80
CA LEU A 31 0.60 -22.41 -29.76
C LEU A 31 0.52 -23.88 -29.27
N ALA A 32 0.73 -24.85 -30.17
CA ALA A 32 0.78 -26.27 -29.78
C ALA A 32 2.04 -26.58 -28.96
N ALA A 33 3.17 -25.97 -29.31
CA ALA A 33 4.41 -26.01 -28.55
C ALA A 33 4.24 -25.40 -27.14
N ALA A 34 3.68 -24.19 -27.05
CA ALA A 34 3.34 -23.52 -25.79
C ALA A 34 2.41 -24.37 -24.90
N THR A 35 1.41 -25.03 -25.50
CA THR A 35 0.52 -25.96 -24.79
C THR A 35 1.28 -27.16 -24.22
N THR A 36 2.27 -27.69 -24.97
CA THR A 36 3.11 -28.79 -24.51
C THR A 36 4.01 -28.36 -23.34
N LEU A 37 4.61 -27.17 -23.44
CA LEU A 37 5.42 -26.57 -22.40
C LEU A 37 4.63 -26.29 -21.12
N ASN A 38 3.41 -25.77 -21.24
CA ASN A 38 2.51 -25.56 -20.11
C ASN A 38 2.21 -26.86 -19.35
N ARG A 39 1.97 -27.95 -20.07
CA ARG A 39 1.70 -29.26 -19.45
C ARG A 39 2.89 -29.73 -18.63
N VAL A 40 4.09 -29.65 -19.19
CA VAL A 40 5.33 -30.04 -18.49
C VAL A 40 5.57 -29.16 -17.27
N LEU A 41 5.33 -27.85 -17.37
CA LEU A 41 5.44 -26.91 -16.25
C LEU A 41 4.49 -27.26 -15.11
N LEU A 42 3.21 -27.49 -15.41
CA LEU A 42 2.20 -27.85 -14.41
C LEU A 42 2.51 -29.19 -13.73
N GLU A 43 2.99 -30.18 -14.50
CA GLU A 43 3.43 -31.46 -13.95
C GLU A 43 4.64 -31.29 -13.01
N ALA A 44 5.60 -30.42 -13.36
CA ALA A 44 6.76 -30.13 -12.52
C ALA A 44 6.39 -29.37 -11.25
N ILE A 45 5.54 -28.34 -11.34
CA ILE A 45 5.03 -27.60 -10.17
C ILE A 45 4.30 -28.56 -9.22
N ALA A 46 3.39 -29.39 -9.75
CA ALA A 46 2.64 -30.35 -8.94
C ALA A 46 3.52 -31.43 -8.31
N ALA A 47 4.58 -31.89 -9.00
CA ALA A 47 5.50 -32.88 -8.47
C ALA A 47 6.41 -32.32 -7.37
N SER A 48 6.74 -31.03 -7.44
CA SER A 48 7.60 -30.35 -6.46
C SER A 48 6.83 -29.81 -5.26
N GLY A 49 5.52 -29.55 -5.38
CA GLY A 49 4.69 -28.97 -4.31
C GLY A 49 4.97 -27.48 -4.03
N VAL A 50 5.68 -26.82 -4.94
CA VAL A 50 6.23 -25.47 -4.76
C VAL A 50 5.20 -24.34 -4.88
N ASN A 51 3.95 -24.66 -5.16
CA ASN A 51 2.85 -23.68 -5.29
C ASN A 51 1.65 -24.08 -4.41
N ASP A 52 1.88 -24.90 -3.38
CA ASP A 52 0.83 -25.36 -2.46
C ASP A 52 0.26 -24.20 -1.61
N ASP A 53 1.04 -23.15 -1.41
CA ASP A 53 0.64 -21.89 -0.78
C ASP A 53 -0.04 -20.90 -1.74
N GLY A 54 -0.06 -21.22 -3.04
CA GLY A 54 -0.66 -20.39 -4.09
C GLY A 54 0.21 -19.22 -4.55
N LEU A 55 1.52 -19.21 -4.23
CA LEU A 55 2.43 -18.17 -4.67
C LEU A 55 3.80 -18.75 -5.07
N LEU A 56 4.17 -18.60 -6.33
CA LEU A 56 5.52 -18.94 -6.81
C LEU A 56 6.53 -17.86 -6.42
N THR A 57 7.71 -18.27 -5.99
CA THR A 57 8.90 -17.43 -5.79
C THR A 57 10.03 -17.78 -6.76
N GLY A 58 11.08 -16.96 -6.79
CA GLY A 58 12.27 -17.29 -7.59
C GLY A 58 12.94 -18.62 -7.18
N ALA A 59 12.89 -18.97 -5.90
CA ALA A 59 13.42 -20.25 -5.40
C ALA A 59 12.56 -21.45 -5.83
N ASP A 60 11.24 -21.26 -5.94
CA ASP A 60 10.34 -22.29 -6.47
C ASP A 60 10.62 -22.57 -7.93
N MET A 61 10.91 -21.52 -8.70
CA MET A 61 11.26 -21.62 -10.11
C MET A 61 12.59 -22.36 -10.35
N GLU A 62 13.55 -22.27 -9.42
CA GLU A 62 14.76 -23.12 -9.42
C GLU A 62 14.42 -24.60 -9.18
N GLN A 63 13.50 -24.89 -8.25
CA GLN A 63 13.05 -26.25 -7.98
C GLN A 63 12.28 -26.86 -9.15
N VAL A 64 11.46 -26.06 -9.84
CA VAL A 64 10.78 -26.44 -11.09
C VAL A 64 11.79 -26.85 -12.16
N SER A 65 12.82 -26.03 -12.39
CA SER A 65 13.90 -26.35 -13.34
C SER A 65 14.53 -27.71 -13.04
N HIS A 66 14.92 -27.93 -11.77
CA HIS A 66 15.50 -29.20 -11.35
C HIS A 66 14.57 -30.40 -11.55
N ALA A 67 13.26 -30.25 -11.30
CA ALA A 67 12.28 -31.31 -11.47
C ALA A 67 12.12 -31.72 -12.95
N VAL A 68 12.15 -30.75 -13.85
CA VAL A 68 12.08 -30.98 -15.30
C VAL A 68 13.35 -31.68 -15.79
N PHE A 69 14.52 -31.14 -15.43
CA PHE A 69 15.81 -31.68 -15.85
C PHE A 69 16.05 -33.13 -15.39
N ARG A 70 15.62 -33.48 -14.17
CA ARG A 70 15.82 -34.82 -13.59
C ARG A 70 14.82 -35.87 -14.09
N ASN A 71 13.79 -35.47 -14.82
CA ASN A 71 12.78 -36.37 -15.38
C ASN A 71 12.97 -36.50 -16.90
N PRO A 72 13.53 -37.63 -17.41
CA PRO A 72 13.82 -37.78 -18.83
C PRO A 72 12.61 -37.60 -19.76
N ALA A 73 11.41 -37.99 -19.32
CA ALA A 73 10.20 -37.83 -20.11
C ALA A 73 9.74 -36.36 -20.15
N ALA A 74 9.81 -35.66 -19.02
CA ALA A 74 9.54 -34.22 -18.94
C ALA A 74 10.55 -33.42 -19.77
N TRP A 75 11.85 -33.71 -19.61
CA TRP A 75 12.93 -33.09 -20.38
C TRP A 75 12.75 -33.26 -21.89
N GLN A 76 12.43 -34.47 -22.36
CA GLN A 76 12.19 -34.71 -23.78
C GLN A 76 11.03 -33.88 -24.32
N GLN A 77 9.93 -33.78 -23.57
CA GLN A 77 8.76 -32.99 -23.97
C GLN A 77 9.05 -31.48 -23.89
N PHE A 78 9.83 -31.06 -22.91
CA PHE A 78 10.31 -29.69 -22.77
C PHE A 78 11.12 -29.27 -24.00
N ILE A 79 12.17 -30.02 -24.37
CA ILE A 79 12.99 -29.69 -25.55
C ILE A 79 12.18 -29.70 -26.85
N LEU A 80 11.23 -30.64 -27.01
CA LEU A 80 10.35 -30.65 -28.18
C LEU A 80 9.43 -29.43 -28.26
N GLY A 81 8.93 -28.98 -27.12
CA GLY A 81 8.06 -27.80 -27.02
C GLY A 81 8.85 -26.50 -27.14
N HIS A 82 10.01 -26.41 -26.51
CA HIS A 82 10.89 -25.24 -26.60
C HIS A 82 11.33 -25.04 -28.05
N GLY A 83 11.83 -26.12 -28.65
CA GLY A 83 12.28 -26.15 -30.04
C GLY A 83 13.77 -25.91 -30.15
N ASN A 84 14.18 -25.45 -31.32
CA ASN A 84 15.55 -25.06 -31.63
C ASN A 84 15.48 -23.84 -32.56
N ASP A 85 16.36 -22.89 -32.32
CA ASP A 85 16.55 -21.68 -33.11
C ASP A 85 17.84 -21.73 -33.97
N ASN A 86 18.67 -22.77 -33.80
CA ASN A 86 19.93 -22.91 -34.55
C ASN A 86 19.68 -23.23 -36.03
N GLY A 87 19.89 -22.23 -36.90
CA GLY A 87 19.91 -22.37 -38.36
C GLY A 87 18.81 -21.56 -39.05
N SER A 88 18.25 -22.10 -40.13
CA SER A 88 17.16 -21.45 -40.91
C SER A 88 15.79 -22.11 -40.73
N VAL A 89 15.63 -22.97 -39.71
CA VAL A 89 14.40 -23.73 -39.47
C VAL A 89 14.06 -23.63 -37.99
N GLU A 90 13.10 -22.78 -37.70
CA GLU A 90 12.52 -22.65 -36.36
C GLU A 90 11.57 -23.82 -36.09
N THR A 91 11.56 -24.28 -34.83
CA THR A 91 10.62 -25.29 -34.35
C THR A 91 10.18 -24.93 -32.93
N GLY A 92 9.17 -25.61 -32.41
CA GLY A 92 8.70 -25.37 -31.05
C GLY A 92 8.08 -23.98 -30.88
N PHE A 93 8.37 -23.34 -29.74
CA PHE A 93 7.86 -22.00 -29.43
C PHE A 93 8.54 -20.91 -30.27
N HIS A 94 9.74 -21.16 -30.78
CA HIS A 94 10.44 -20.21 -31.65
C HIS A 94 9.70 -19.89 -32.95
N LEU A 95 8.70 -20.70 -33.36
CA LEU A 95 7.81 -20.42 -34.50
C LEU A 95 6.95 -19.15 -34.36
N VAL A 96 6.93 -18.54 -33.17
CA VAL A 96 6.21 -17.28 -32.90
C VAL A 96 7.09 -16.23 -32.23
N GLN A 97 8.34 -16.56 -31.89
CA GLN A 97 9.25 -15.65 -31.22
C GLN A 97 9.98 -14.81 -32.27
N ASN A 98 10.12 -13.52 -32.02
CA ASN A 98 10.70 -12.54 -32.94
C ASN A 98 9.91 -12.33 -34.25
N ASP A 99 8.67 -12.85 -34.32
CA ASP A 99 7.82 -12.79 -35.53
C ASP A 99 6.76 -11.68 -35.47
N GLY A 100 7.12 -10.51 -34.92
CA GLY A 100 6.25 -9.34 -34.94
C GLY A 100 5.26 -9.23 -33.76
N GLY A 101 5.40 -10.06 -32.72
CA GLY A 101 4.69 -9.89 -31.45
C GLY A 101 4.80 -8.46 -30.91
N SER A 102 3.69 -7.88 -30.45
CA SER A 102 3.56 -6.45 -30.21
C SER A 102 2.97 -6.08 -28.85
N MET A 103 2.26 -7.00 -28.20
CA MET A 103 1.68 -6.75 -26.89
C MET A 103 2.76 -6.53 -25.83
N GLN A 104 2.42 -5.71 -24.86
CA GLN A 104 3.26 -5.34 -23.72
C GLN A 104 2.66 -5.89 -22.44
N PHE A 105 3.51 -6.46 -21.60
CA PHE A 105 3.21 -6.90 -20.25
C PHE A 105 4.34 -6.42 -19.34
N LYS A 106 4.03 -5.62 -18.31
CA LYS A 106 5.03 -4.96 -17.46
C LYS A 106 6.12 -4.19 -18.21
N GLY A 107 5.74 -3.51 -19.31
CA GLY A 107 6.66 -2.76 -20.16
C GLY A 107 7.60 -3.60 -21.02
N ARG A 108 7.43 -4.92 -21.03
CA ARG A 108 8.22 -5.86 -21.84
C ARG A 108 7.38 -6.43 -22.97
N ASN A 109 8.04 -6.81 -24.06
CA ASN A 109 7.37 -7.51 -25.15
C ASN A 109 6.82 -8.86 -24.63
N PHE A 110 5.52 -9.05 -24.76
CA PHE A 110 4.86 -10.19 -24.14
C PHE A 110 5.34 -11.52 -24.73
N ILE A 111 5.52 -11.62 -26.05
CA ILE A 111 5.97 -12.88 -26.67
C ILE A 111 7.49 -13.02 -26.55
N ASN A 112 8.23 -12.00 -26.98
CA ASN A 112 9.68 -12.09 -27.14
C ASN A 112 10.47 -11.98 -25.84
N THR A 113 9.81 -11.61 -24.75
CA THR A 113 10.43 -11.50 -23.42
C THR A 113 9.68 -12.31 -22.39
N VAL A 114 8.40 -12.01 -22.15
CA VAL A 114 7.66 -12.63 -21.03
C VAL A 114 7.38 -14.12 -21.26
N ALA A 115 6.71 -14.47 -22.36
CA ALA A 115 6.38 -15.86 -22.68
C ALA A 115 7.65 -16.69 -22.95
N ASP A 116 8.61 -16.12 -23.68
CA ASP A 116 9.91 -16.74 -23.91
C ASP A 116 10.64 -17.08 -22.60
N ALA A 117 10.79 -16.12 -21.69
CA ALA A 117 11.45 -16.35 -20.41
C ALA A 117 10.70 -17.34 -19.52
N ILE A 118 9.36 -17.30 -19.51
CA ILE A 118 8.57 -18.34 -18.86
C ILE A 118 8.94 -19.71 -19.43
N TYR A 119 9.00 -19.85 -20.74
CA TYR A 119 9.29 -21.13 -21.40
C TYR A 119 10.75 -21.58 -21.32
N HIS A 120 11.63 -20.79 -20.73
CA HIS A 120 12.97 -21.22 -20.34
C HIS A 120 13.02 -21.93 -18.97
N TYR A 121 11.88 -22.15 -18.29
CA TYR A 121 11.83 -22.71 -16.93
C TYR A 121 12.58 -24.03 -16.73
N GLY A 122 12.79 -24.82 -17.79
CA GLY A 122 13.47 -26.11 -17.74
C GLY A 122 14.99 -26.04 -17.79
N PHE A 123 15.56 -24.89 -18.17
CA PHE A 123 17.01 -24.71 -18.27
C PHE A 123 17.66 -24.37 -16.93
N ASP A 124 18.99 -24.45 -16.90
CA ASP A 124 19.79 -24.23 -15.69
C ASP A 124 19.60 -22.81 -15.14
N VAL A 125 19.74 -22.66 -13.82
CA VAL A 125 19.64 -21.36 -13.15
C VAL A 125 21.00 -21.03 -12.54
N ALA A 126 21.51 -19.84 -12.87
CA ALA A 126 22.74 -19.32 -12.30
C ALA A 126 22.50 -17.91 -11.75
N ASN A 127 22.82 -17.69 -10.47
CA ASN A 127 22.67 -16.42 -9.77
C ASN A 127 21.23 -15.85 -9.87
N GLY A 128 20.21 -16.70 -9.67
CA GLY A 128 18.80 -16.30 -9.72
C GLY A 128 18.30 -15.93 -11.12
N ARG A 129 19.03 -16.30 -12.18
CA ARG A 129 18.64 -16.08 -13.59
C ARG A 129 18.64 -17.38 -14.36
N TYR A 130 17.66 -17.56 -15.23
CA TYR A 130 17.70 -18.63 -16.21
C TYR A 130 18.87 -18.43 -17.16
N VAL A 131 19.49 -19.54 -17.57
CA VAL A 131 20.51 -19.56 -18.61
C VAL A 131 19.87 -20.09 -19.88
N ASN A 132 20.01 -19.38 -21.00
CA ASN A 132 19.47 -19.83 -22.28
C ASN A 132 20.31 -20.98 -22.88
N GLU A 133 19.87 -21.50 -24.02
CA GLU A 133 20.53 -22.63 -24.72
C GLU A 133 22.01 -22.37 -25.07
N ASP A 134 22.40 -21.10 -25.23
CA ASP A 134 23.75 -20.65 -25.57
C ASP A 134 24.64 -20.35 -24.35
N GLY A 135 24.12 -20.51 -23.13
CA GLY A 135 24.85 -20.18 -21.91
C GLY A 135 24.79 -18.70 -21.50
N ALA A 136 23.97 -17.89 -22.16
CA ALA A 136 23.76 -16.49 -21.83
C ALA A 136 22.65 -16.31 -20.78
N SER A 137 22.76 -15.25 -19.97
CA SER A 137 21.74 -14.93 -18.96
C SER A 137 20.44 -14.48 -19.61
N ASN A 138 19.34 -15.17 -19.30
CA ASN A 138 17.96 -14.75 -19.55
C ASN A 138 17.38 -14.07 -18.30
N GLU A 139 16.06 -13.92 -18.18
CA GLU A 139 15.37 -13.24 -17.07
C GLU A 139 15.60 -13.86 -15.69
N THR A 140 15.33 -13.07 -14.65
CA THR A 140 15.41 -13.55 -13.27
C THR A 140 14.32 -14.57 -12.99
N THR A 141 14.58 -15.52 -12.12
CA THR A 141 13.57 -16.47 -11.64
C THR A 141 12.45 -15.76 -10.89
N ALA A 142 12.74 -14.63 -10.25
CA ALA A 142 11.76 -13.78 -9.58
C ALA A 142 10.79 -13.10 -10.55
N ASP A 143 11.28 -12.54 -11.66
CA ASP A 143 10.43 -11.96 -12.72
C ASP A 143 9.52 -13.04 -13.32
N VAL A 144 10.09 -14.21 -13.65
CA VAL A 144 9.33 -15.34 -14.20
C VAL A 144 8.27 -15.85 -13.21
N ALA A 145 8.59 -15.94 -11.92
CA ALA A 145 7.65 -16.31 -10.87
C ALA A 145 6.48 -15.30 -10.80
N GLY A 146 6.78 -14.00 -10.80
CA GLY A 146 5.77 -12.93 -10.80
C GLY A 146 4.82 -12.99 -12.00
N TRP A 147 5.37 -13.22 -13.20
CA TRP A 147 4.55 -13.38 -14.41
C TRP A 147 3.70 -14.66 -14.37
N LEU A 148 4.27 -15.77 -13.89
CA LEU A 148 3.53 -17.03 -13.75
C LEU A 148 2.42 -16.92 -12.70
N ASN A 149 2.63 -16.21 -11.59
CA ASN A 149 1.59 -15.94 -10.59
C ASN A 149 0.37 -15.26 -11.23
N PHE A 150 0.57 -14.35 -12.20
CA PHE A 150 -0.56 -13.71 -12.89
C PHE A 150 -1.38 -14.73 -13.69
N PHE A 151 -0.70 -15.59 -14.46
CA PHE A 151 -1.39 -16.57 -15.32
C PHE A 151 -1.92 -17.80 -14.58
N LEU A 152 -1.26 -18.20 -13.50
CA LEU A 152 -1.53 -19.42 -12.76
C LEU A 152 -2.35 -19.18 -11.49
N ASN A 153 -1.99 -18.17 -10.71
CA ASN A 153 -2.57 -17.91 -9.39
C ASN A 153 -3.55 -16.71 -9.40
N GLY A 154 -3.55 -15.92 -10.48
CA GLY A 154 -4.40 -14.75 -10.63
C GLY A 154 -3.92 -13.53 -9.85
N VAL A 155 -2.64 -13.50 -9.45
CA VAL A 155 -2.04 -12.42 -8.67
C VAL A 155 -0.87 -11.84 -9.46
N ASN A 156 -0.81 -10.53 -9.65
CA ASN A 156 0.26 -9.91 -10.42
C ASN A 156 1.38 -9.38 -9.51
N VAL A 157 2.42 -10.16 -9.29
CA VAL A 157 3.44 -9.85 -8.28
C VAL A 157 4.72 -9.29 -8.92
N VAL A 158 5.34 -8.33 -8.25
CA VAL A 158 6.68 -7.79 -8.56
C VAL A 158 7.56 -7.99 -7.32
N HIS A 159 8.67 -8.69 -7.48
CA HIS A 159 9.61 -8.98 -6.40
C HIS A 159 10.86 -8.12 -6.53
N GLY A 160 11.27 -7.49 -5.43
CA GLY A 160 12.63 -7.00 -5.24
C GLY A 160 13.51 -8.06 -4.56
N SER A 161 14.60 -7.60 -3.98
CA SER A 161 15.69 -8.38 -3.42
C SER A 161 15.96 -7.98 -1.96
N GLU A 162 17.07 -8.43 -1.39
CA GLU A 162 17.51 -8.01 -0.04
C GLU A 162 18.36 -6.73 -0.08
N GLY A 163 18.53 -6.12 -1.26
CA GLY A 163 19.25 -4.86 -1.43
C GLY A 163 18.41 -3.83 -2.18
N ALA A 164 18.87 -2.59 -2.18
CA ALA A 164 18.13 -1.46 -2.73
C ALA A 164 17.69 -1.67 -4.21
N ASP A 165 16.39 -1.62 -4.43
CA ASP A 165 15.74 -1.85 -5.71
C ASP A 165 15.01 -0.62 -6.26
N THR A 166 14.67 -0.68 -7.54
CA THR A 166 13.75 0.27 -8.18
C THR A 166 12.73 -0.52 -8.99
N LEU A 167 11.51 -0.56 -8.48
CA LEU A 167 10.41 -1.37 -8.94
C LEU A 167 9.29 -0.49 -9.50
N GLY A 168 8.63 -0.97 -10.54
CA GLY A 168 7.44 -0.32 -11.08
C GLY A 168 6.59 -1.26 -11.93
N SER A 169 5.37 -0.84 -12.25
CA SER A 169 4.37 -1.65 -12.97
C SER A 169 4.70 -1.85 -14.44
N GLY A 170 5.40 -0.90 -15.07
CA GLY A 170 5.64 -0.88 -16.51
C GLY A 170 4.34 -0.76 -17.32
N SER A 171 4.43 -0.76 -18.65
CA SER A 171 3.24 -0.60 -19.50
C SER A 171 2.52 -1.92 -19.80
N TYR A 172 1.18 -1.89 -19.73
CA TYR A 172 0.31 -2.99 -20.19
C TYR A 172 -0.44 -2.63 -21.46
N SER A 173 -0.46 -3.57 -22.41
CA SER A 173 -1.41 -3.50 -23.53
C SER A 173 -2.85 -3.66 -23.05
N SER A 174 -3.82 -3.16 -23.82
CA SER A 174 -5.26 -3.21 -23.48
C SER A 174 -5.78 -4.61 -23.17
N TYR A 175 -5.16 -5.65 -23.74
CA TYR A 175 -5.44 -7.05 -23.45
C TYR A 175 -5.20 -7.41 -21.97
N PHE A 176 -4.17 -6.81 -21.34
CA PHE A 176 -3.77 -7.04 -19.96
C PHE A 176 -4.23 -5.94 -19.01
N LYS A 177 -5.28 -5.18 -19.35
CA LYS A 177 -5.76 -4.09 -18.48
C LYS A 177 -6.12 -4.53 -17.06
N SER A 178 -6.52 -5.80 -16.87
CA SER A 178 -6.84 -6.35 -15.55
C SER A 178 -5.62 -6.79 -14.76
N ALA A 179 -4.44 -6.79 -15.39
CA ALA A 179 -3.18 -7.05 -14.71
C ALA A 179 -2.70 -5.82 -13.93
N ARG A 180 -3.28 -4.64 -14.14
CA ARG A 180 -2.90 -3.39 -13.49
C ARG A 180 -3.04 -3.36 -11.96
N ASN A 181 -3.56 -4.41 -11.33
CA ASN A 181 -3.54 -4.50 -9.88
C ASN A 181 -2.36 -5.38 -9.49
N GLU A 182 -1.31 -4.75 -9.00
CA GLU A 182 -0.05 -5.33 -8.63
C GLU A 182 0.08 -5.58 -7.13
N THR A 183 0.95 -6.53 -6.79
CA THR A 183 1.54 -6.65 -5.46
C THR A 183 3.04 -6.49 -5.58
N PHE A 184 3.59 -5.43 -4.99
CA PHE A 184 5.02 -5.21 -4.88
C PHE A 184 5.53 -5.74 -3.54
N LEU A 185 6.55 -6.59 -3.60
CA LEU A 185 7.27 -7.13 -2.45
C LEU A 185 8.72 -6.69 -2.61
N ALA A 186 9.09 -5.52 -2.10
CA ALA A 186 10.40 -4.92 -2.40
C ALA A 186 11.54 -5.59 -1.63
N GLY A 187 11.30 -5.95 -0.36
CA GLY A 187 12.17 -6.86 0.38
C GLY A 187 13.04 -6.13 1.38
N GLY A 188 14.35 -6.14 1.19
CA GLY A 188 15.29 -5.43 2.06
C GLY A 188 16.10 -4.41 1.30
N GLY A 189 16.63 -3.41 2.00
CA GLY A 189 17.36 -2.32 1.37
C GLY A 189 16.52 -1.05 1.29
N ASN A 190 17.08 0.01 0.70
CA ASN A 190 16.37 1.28 0.58
C ASN A 190 15.74 1.35 -0.80
N ASP A 191 14.48 0.97 -0.86
CA ASP A 191 13.79 0.65 -2.09
C ASP A 191 13.03 1.83 -2.66
N ARG A 192 12.78 1.69 -3.96
CA ARG A 192 11.96 2.61 -4.70
C ARG A 192 10.83 1.87 -5.43
N VAL A 193 9.56 2.05 -5.02
CA VAL A 193 8.37 1.44 -5.66
C VAL A 193 7.37 2.46 -6.25
N TRP A 194 7.00 2.29 -7.53
CA TRP A 194 6.05 3.15 -8.26
C TRP A 194 4.97 2.29 -8.97
N ALA A 195 3.78 2.17 -8.37
CA ALA A 195 2.77 1.21 -8.83
C ALA A 195 1.90 1.72 -10.02
N SER A 196 1.77 3.04 -10.17
CA SER A 196 1.20 3.72 -11.35
C SER A 196 -0.32 3.63 -11.49
N ASP A 197 -0.88 2.74 -12.30
CA ASP A 197 -2.35 2.67 -12.49
C ASP A 197 -2.83 1.36 -11.84
N GLY A 198 -3.90 1.39 -11.05
CA GLY A 198 -4.53 0.19 -10.54
C GLY A 198 -4.94 0.27 -9.08
N ASN A 199 -5.40 -0.85 -8.52
CA ASN A 199 -5.56 -0.98 -7.08
C ASN A 199 -4.44 -1.89 -6.58
N ASP A 200 -3.35 -1.28 -6.15
CA ASP A 200 -2.08 -1.92 -5.89
C ASP A 200 -1.87 -2.20 -4.40
N THR A 201 -1.01 -3.16 -4.12
CA THR A 201 -0.49 -3.41 -2.78
C THR A 201 1.02 -3.31 -2.80
N VAL A 202 1.58 -2.41 -2.00
CA VAL A 202 3.04 -2.25 -1.88
C VAL A 202 3.47 -2.62 -0.47
N ARG A 203 4.43 -3.55 -0.38
CA ARG A 203 5.21 -3.82 0.83
C ARG A 203 6.64 -3.39 0.57
N ALA A 204 7.05 -2.30 1.20
CA ALA A 204 8.37 -1.71 1.02
C ALA A 204 9.44 -2.56 1.74
N GLY A 205 9.17 -2.96 2.99
CA GLY A 205 9.95 -3.99 3.65
C GLY A 205 10.89 -3.42 4.70
N THR A 206 12.16 -3.81 4.66
CA THR A 206 13.15 -3.28 5.62
C THR A 206 14.07 -2.28 4.96
N GLY A 207 14.19 -1.08 5.52
CA GLY A 207 15.13 -0.08 5.05
C GLY A 207 14.52 1.30 5.10
N LYS A 208 15.08 2.23 4.34
CA LYS A 208 14.52 3.58 4.21
C LYS A 208 13.91 3.71 2.83
N ASP A 209 12.61 3.48 2.71
CA ASP A 209 11.96 3.26 1.44
C ASP A 209 11.22 4.48 0.93
N THR A 210 10.95 4.48 -0.38
CA THR A 210 10.03 5.44 -1.00
C THR A 210 9.07 4.69 -1.90
N ALA A 211 7.78 4.81 -1.61
CA ALA A 211 6.72 4.12 -2.34
C ALA A 211 5.61 5.09 -2.77
N GLY A 212 5.10 4.91 -3.99
CA GLY A 212 3.93 5.60 -4.52
C GLY A 212 2.92 4.60 -5.09
N GLY A 213 1.65 4.78 -4.72
CA GLY A 213 0.51 4.01 -5.23
C GLY A 213 0.17 4.41 -6.67
N GLY A 214 -0.18 5.67 -6.86
CA GLY A 214 -0.53 6.22 -8.16
C GLY A 214 -2.05 6.39 -8.30
N ASP A 215 -2.60 6.09 -9.47
CA ASP A 215 -4.02 6.14 -9.75
C ASP A 215 -4.72 4.86 -9.29
N GLY A 216 -5.74 4.99 -8.44
CA GLY A 216 -6.65 3.93 -8.03
C GLY A 216 -6.63 3.74 -6.52
N ARG A 217 -7.12 2.61 -6.01
CA ARG A 217 -7.25 2.42 -4.56
C ARG A 217 -6.18 1.49 -4.05
N ASP A 218 -5.16 2.09 -3.44
CA ASP A 218 -3.92 1.42 -3.11
C ASP A 218 -3.81 1.10 -1.62
N THR A 219 -2.92 0.17 -1.30
CA THR A 219 -2.52 -0.16 0.06
C THR A 219 -0.99 -0.23 0.15
N LEU A 220 -0.39 0.69 0.89
CA LEU A 220 1.05 0.83 1.05
C LEU A 220 1.45 0.50 2.49
N PHE A 221 2.46 -0.35 2.66
CA PHE A 221 3.10 -0.68 3.92
C PHE A 221 4.58 -0.29 3.83
N GLY A 222 5.05 0.63 4.67
CA GLY A 222 6.46 0.92 4.87
C GLY A 222 7.17 -0.26 5.55
N GLU A 223 6.54 -0.77 6.61
CA GLU A 223 7.01 -1.89 7.44
C GLU A 223 8.13 -1.50 8.42
N SER A 224 9.41 -1.49 8.05
CA SER A 224 10.48 -1.16 9.00
C SER A 224 11.50 -0.18 8.44
N GLY A 225 11.65 0.94 9.14
CA GLY A 225 12.60 2.03 8.89
C GLY A 225 11.88 3.34 8.54
N ASP A 226 12.62 4.40 8.28
CA ASP A 226 12.04 5.75 8.13
C ASP A 226 11.51 5.99 6.71
N ASP A 227 10.29 5.58 6.42
CA ASP A 227 9.76 5.47 5.06
C ASP A 227 9.11 6.75 4.54
N THR A 228 8.91 6.79 3.23
CA THR A 228 8.15 7.86 2.56
C THR A 228 7.11 7.26 1.64
N LEU A 229 5.83 7.45 1.98
CA LEU A 229 4.68 6.84 1.30
C LEU A 229 3.78 7.90 0.66
N TRP A 230 3.40 7.69 -0.60
CA TRP A 230 2.49 8.55 -1.36
C TRP A 230 1.29 7.74 -1.87
N GLY A 231 0.07 8.10 -1.45
CA GLY A 231 -1.16 7.47 -1.95
C GLY A 231 -1.50 7.87 -3.38
N ASP A 232 -1.27 9.15 -3.71
CA ASP A 232 -1.60 9.78 -5.00
C ASP A 232 -3.13 9.87 -5.26
N ASP A 233 -3.66 9.36 -6.36
CA ASP A 233 -5.05 9.57 -6.78
C ASP A 233 -5.90 8.37 -6.40
N GLY A 234 -6.71 8.44 -5.35
CA GLY A 234 -7.22 7.20 -4.80
C GLY A 234 -8.18 7.25 -3.64
N GLY A 235 -8.13 6.21 -2.84
CA GLY A 235 -8.95 6.02 -1.65
C GLY A 235 -8.18 5.14 -0.69
N ASP A 236 -6.99 5.59 -0.33
CA ASP A 236 -5.82 4.77 -0.08
C ASP A 236 -5.64 4.44 1.38
N TRP A 237 -4.81 3.43 1.61
CA TRP A 237 -4.46 2.93 2.93
C TRP A 237 -2.94 2.94 3.04
N LEU A 238 -2.41 3.83 3.85
CA LEU A 238 -0.98 3.96 4.10
C LEU A 238 -0.70 3.55 5.55
N TYR A 239 0.31 2.71 5.73
CA TYR A 239 0.80 2.25 7.01
C TYR A 239 2.31 2.50 7.04
N GLY A 240 2.76 3.40 7.90
CA GLY A 240 4.18 3.70 8.10
C GLY A 240 4.92 2.48 8.65
N GLY A 241 4.60 2.11 9.89
CA GLY A 241 5.13 0.90 10.51
C GLY A 241 6.05 1.23 11.66
N LEU A 242 7.31 0.79 11.60
CA LEU A 242 8.33 1.16 12.58
C LEU A 242 9.25 2.21 11.98
N GLY A 243 9.54 3.30 12.68
CA GLY A 243 10.46 4.34 12.20
C GLY A 243 9.79 5.70 12.14
N ASP A 244 10.57 6.75 11.89
CA ASP A 244 10.00 8.09 11.72
C ASP A 244 9.56 8.27 10.25
N ASP A 245 8.26 8.11 9.98
CA ASP A 245 7.70 8.03 8.63
C ASP A 245 7.17 9.36 8.08
N VAL A 246 7.13 9.47 6.76
CA VAL A 246 6.47 10.56 6.03
C VAL A 246 5.40 10.00 5.12
N GLN A 247 4.15 10.43 5.31
CA GLN A 247 3.01 9.96 4.52
C GLN A 247 2.26 11.14 3.91
N GLY A 248 1.92 11.04 2.62
CA GLY A 248 1.00 11.95 1.94
C GLY A 248 -0.08 11.17 1.20
N ALA A 249 -1.34 11.46 1.48
CA ALA A 249 -2.48 10.70 0.97
C ALA A 249 -2.79 11.02 -0.50
N GLY A 250 -2.63 12.28 -0.90
CA GLY A 250 -3.03 12.75 -2.23
C GLY A 250 -4.52 13.10 -2.34
N ASN A 251 -5.20 12.67 -3.41
CA ASN A 251 -6.62 12.94 -3.62
C ASN A 251 -7.44 11.71 -3.24
N GLY A 252 -8.42 11.82 -2.35
CA GLY A 252 -9.20 10.63 -2.05
C GLY A 252 -10.08 10.68 -0.83
N LYS A 253 -10.22 9.52 -0.20
CA LYS A 253 -10.83 9.34 1.12
C LYS A 253 -9.99 8.30 1.81
N ASP A 254 -8.95 8.79 2.45
CA ASP A 254 -7.77 8.01 2.73
C ASP A 254 -7.71 7.62 4.20
N ARG A 255 -6.84 6.65 4.48
CA ARG A 255 -6.51 6.20 5.82
C ARG A 255 -5.01 6.12 5.95
N LEU A 256 -4.47 6.85 6.89
CA LEU A 256 -3.06 6.88 7.19
C LEU A 256 -2.88 6.45 8.65
N TYR A 257 -1.91 5.57 8.86
CA TYR A 257 -1.50 5.07 10.17
C TYR A 257 0.02 5.27 10.29
N GLY A 258 0.45 6.08 11.26
CA GLY A 258 1.87 6.35 11.54
C GLY A 258 2.59 5.10 11.97
N GLY A 259 2.27 4.63 13.18
CA GLY A 259 2.81 3.40 13.74
C GLY A 259 3.67 3.71 14.96
N GLU A 260 4.85 3.11 15.05
CA GLU A 260 5.85 3.47 16.06
C GLU A 260 6.84 4.47 15.48
N GLY A 261 6.93 5.68 16.03
CA GLY A 261 7.86 6.69 15.54
C GLY A 261 7.32 8.10 15.68
N ASN A 262 8.08 9.10 15.26
CA ASN A 262 7.60 10.47 15.17
C ASN A 262 7.24 10.77 13.72
N ASP A 263 5.98 10.60 13.39
CA ASP A 263 5.50 10.56 12.02
C ASP A 263 5.03 11.93 11.53
N ARG A 264 5.11 12.12 10.21
CA ARG A 264 4.58 13.30 9.53
C ARG A 264 3.58 12.88 8.47
N MET A 265 2.32 13.22 8.69
CA MET A 265 1.20 12.71 7.89
C MET A 265 0.39 13.86 7.27
N HIS A 266 0.11 13.78 5.97
CA HIS A 266 -0.72 14.75 5.23
C HIS A 266 -1.92 14.01 4.63
N GLY A 267 -3.14 14.38 5.06
CA GLY A 267 -4.39 13.89 4.48
C GLY A 267 -4.69 14.47 3.09
N ASP A 268 -4.05 15.60 2.75
CA ASP A 268 -4.17 16.27 1.45
C ASP A 268 -5.62 16.60 1.07
N ARG A 269 -6.20 16.04 0.01
CA ARG A 269 -7.58 16.35 -0.39
C ARG A 269 -8.48 15.17 -0.12
N GLY A 270 -9.55 15.37 0.65
CA GLY A 270 -10.46 14.27 0.84
C GLY A 270 -11.40 14.37 2.02
N ASN A 271 -11.59 13.24 2.67
CA ASN A 271 -12.30 13.13 3.94
C ASN A 271 -11.58 12.02 4.68
N ASP A 272 -10.49 12.40 5.31
CA ASP A 272 -9.41 11.48 5.58
C ASP A 272 -9.41 11.08 7.04
N ARG A 273 -8.74 9.95 7.32
CA ARG A 273 -8.53 9.49 8.69
C ARG A 273 -7.05 9.31 8.92
N LEU A 274 -6.51 10.03 9.88
CA LEU A 274 -5.11 9.98 10.27
C LEU A 274 -5.02 9.51 11.72
N SER A 275 -4.18 8.52 11.98
CA SER A 275 -3.79 8.03 13.32
C SER A 275 -2.27 8.10 13.43
N GLY A 276 -1.73 8.93 14.31
CA GLY A 276 -0.27 8.96 14.57
C GLY A 276 0.21 7.68 15.26
N ASP A 277 -0.64 7.13 16.13
CA ASP A 277 -0.39 5.93 16.93
C ASP A 277 0.61 6.19 18.06
N ALA A 278 1.89 5.82 17.96
CA ALA A 278 2.82 5.94 19.08
C ALA A 278 4.04 6.78 18.73
N GLY A 279 4.23 7.90 19.43
CA GLY A 279 5.36 8.81 19.30
C GLY A 279 4.88 10.26 19.16
N ASN A 280 5.75 11.18 18.77
CA ASN A 280 5.38 12.60 18.72
C ASN A 280 5.08 13.01 17.28
N ASP A 281 3.81 12.95 16.93
CA ASP A 281 3.39 12.99 15.53
C ASP A 281 2.97 14.38 15.08
N THR A 282 3.04 14.58 13.76
CA THR A 282 2.54 15.80 13.12
C THR A 282 1.53 15.43 12.03
N LEU A 283 0.26 15.71 12.29
CA LEU A 283 -0.86 15.37 11.42
C LEU A 283 -1.45 16.63 10.78
N TYR A 284 -1.59 16.62 9.46
CA TYR A 284 -2.27 17.66 8.68
C TYR A 284 -3.51 17.07 8.02
N GLY A 285 -4.70 17.56 8.38
CA GLY A 285 -5.97 17.09 7.79
C GLY A 285 -6.07 17.41 6.30
N GLY A 286 -5.78 18.66 5.94
CA GLY A 286 -5.83 19.12 4.55
C GLY A 286 -7.20 19.67 4.17
N ASP A 287 -7.62 19.49 2.92
CA ASP A 287 -8.93 19.90 2.44
C ASP A 287 -9.96 18.81 2.74
N GLY A 288 -11.03 19.08 3.49
CA GLY A 288 -12.10 18.12 3.58
C GLY A 288 -12.94 18.14 4.84
N ALA A 289 -13.21 16.96 5.40
CA ALA A 289 -13.77 16.89 6.74
C ALA A 289 -13.18 15.63 7.33
N ASP A 290 -12.16 15.85 8.13
CA ASP A 290 -11.15 14.87 8.44
C ASP A 290 -11.27 14.42 9.89
N ARG A 291 -10.67 13.27 10.18
CA ARG A 291 -10.52 12.78 11.54
C ARG A 291 -9.06 12.58 11.84
N LEU A 292 -8.55 13.30 12.82
CA LEU A 292 -7.18 13.22 13.28
C LEU A 292 -7.16 12.66 14.71
N GLU A 293 -6.32 11.67 14.93
CA GLU A 293 -6.05 11.04 16.22
C GLU A 293 -4.53 11.03 16.40
N GLY A 294 -4.01 11.76 17.38
CA GLY A 294 -2.56 11.82 17.64
C GLY A 294 -2.07 10.46 18.13
N GLY A 295 -2.60 10.00 19.26
CA GLY A 295 -2.27 8.72 19.85
C GLY A 295 -1.53 8.90 21.17
N ASP A 296 -0.49 8.11 21.42
CA ASP A 296 0.39 8.25 22.57
C ASP A 296 1.58 9.15 22.22
N GLY A 297 1.74 10.31 22.86
CA GLY A 297 2.90 11.16 22.70
C GLY A 297 2.61 12.65 22.79
N THR A 298 3.44 13.48 22.17
CA THR A 298 3.27 14.94 22.14
C THR A 298 2.98 15.35 20.71
N ASP A 299 1.70 15.40 20.37
CA ASP A 299 1.29 15.49 18.97
C ASP A 299 0.98 16.92 18.54
N SER A 300 1.07 17.16 17.23
CA SER A 300 0.69 18.41 16.59
C SER A 300 -0.35 18.15 15.50
N LEU A 301 -1.59 18.52 15.76
CA LEU A 301 -2.73 18.27 14.88
C LEU A 301 -3.19 19.58 14.22
N TYR A 302 -3.07 19.64 12.90
CA TYR A 302 -3.51 20.76 12.06
C TYR A 302 -4.81 20.35 11.37
N ALA A 303 -5.92 21.01 11.71
CA ALA A 303 -7.25 20.63 11.24
C ALA A 303 -7.37 20.70 9.70
N GLY A 304 -6.93 21.81 9.09
CA GLY A 304 -7.09 22.04 7.65
C GLY A 304 -8.37 22.82 7.32
N GLU A 305 -8.91 22.63 6.12
CA GLU A 305 -10.19 23.18 5.70
C GLU A 305 -11.35 22.19 5.97
N GLY A 306 -12.48 22.75 6.38
CA GLY A 306 -13.76 22.03 6.44
C GLY A 306 -14.07 21.49 7.83
N ARG A 307 -14.77 20.36 7.98
CA ARG A 307 -15.41 20.04 9.28
C ARG A 307 -14.74 18.90 10.01
N ASP A 308 -13.74 19.24 10.82
CA ASP A 308 -12.79 18.24 11.31
C ASP A 308 -13.12 17.75 12.72
N VAL A 309 -12.65 16.55 13.03
CA VAL A 309 -12.75 15.94 14.36
C VAL A 309 -11.35 15.56 14.82
N LEU A 310 -10.88 16.18 15.90
CA LEU A 310 -9.52 15.99 16.40
C LEU A 310 -9.57 15.36 17.81
N THR A 311 -8.69 14.41 18.06
CA THR A 311 -8.37 13.86 19.38
C THR A 311 -6.85 13.83 19.51
N GLY A 312 -6.31 14.41 20.57
CA GLY A 312 -4.86 14.39 20.82
C GLY A 312 -4.46 12.98 21.21
N GLY A 313 -4.95 12.54 22.36
CA GLY A 313 -4.68 11.20 22.87
C GLY A 313 -3.85 11.31 24.14
N GLY A 314 -3.04 10.33 24.47
CA GLY A 314 -2.24 10.39 25.68
C GLY A 314 -1.02 11.29 25.53
N GLY A 315 -0.99 12.43 26.21
CA GLY A 315 0.25 13.20 26.40
C GLY A 315 0.04 14.71 26.39
N LEU A 316 0.91 15.46 25.71
CA LEU A 316 0.82 16.93 25.63
C LEU A 316 0.63 17.35 24.18
N ASP A 317 -0.61 17.60 23.79
CA ASP A 317 -0.93 17.79 22.39
C ASP A 317 -1.17 19.26 22.02
N ARG A 318 -0.98 19.57 20.74
CA ARG A 318 -1.21 20.89 20.17
C ARG A 318 -2.22 20.80 19.05
N PHE A 319 -3.31 21.52 19.20
CA PHE A 319 -4.37 21.62 18.21
C PHE A 319 -4.31 22.98 17.51
N TYR A 320 -4.27 22.95 16.19
CA TYR A 320 -4.14 24.12 15.33
C TYR A 320 -5.33 24.23 14.38
N LEU A 321 -6.22 25.21 14.66
CA LEU A 321 -7.50 25.37 13.97
C LEU A 321 -7.59 26.64 13.10
N TRP A 322 -6.50 27.39 12.93
CA TRP A 322 -6.56 28.73 12.31
C TRP A 322 -6.76 28.73 10.79
N GLU A 323 -6.41 27.63 10.12
CA GLU A 323 -6.49 27.51 8.67
C GLU A 323 -7.95 27.43 8.20
N ASN A 324 -8.84 26.95 9.08
CA ASN A 324 -10.25 26.81 8.82
C ASN A 324 -11.06 28.09 9.07
N LYS A 325 -11.22 28.96 8.07
CA LYS A 325 -12.05 30.18 8.24
C LYS A 325 -13.56 29.93 8.12
N ARG A 326 -14.03 28.71 7.78
CA ARG A 326 -15.44 28.47 7.43
C ARG A 326 -16.07 27.17 7.94
N GLY A 327 -15.30 26.14 8.26
CA GLY A 327 -15.79 24.90 8.85
C GLY A 327 -16.01 25.00 10.35
N THR A 328 -16.58 23.96 10.95
CA THR A 328 -16.94 23.89 12.36
C THR A 328 -16.27 22.68 12.98
N ASP A 329 -15.16 22.90 13.67
CA ASP A 329 -14.31 21.80 14.11
C ASP A 329 -14.77 21.26 15.46
N THR A 330 -14.50 19.98 15.70
CA THR A 330 -14.83 19.30 16.96
C THR A 330 -13.57 18.77 17.60
N LEU A 331 -13.22 19.30 18.77
CA LEU A 331 -12.18 18.77 19.63
C LEU A 331 -12.81 17.77 20.59
N VAL A 332 -12.32 16.54 20.61
CA VAL A 332 -12.82 15.48 21.50
C VAL A 332 -11.80 15.28 22.60
N PHE A 333 -12.26 15.37 23.86
CA PHE A 333 -11.43 15.07 25.02
C PHE A 333 -12.10 13.97 25.87
N ARG A 334 -11.31 12.97 26.25
CA ARG A 334 -11.68 11.84 27.10
C ARG A 334 -10.76 11.78 28.31
N ALA A 335 -11.10 10.90 29.26
CA ALA A 335 -10.28 10.69 30.43
C ALA A 335 -8.89 10.17 30.04
N GLY A 336 -7.84 10.92 30.40
CA GLY A 336 -6.46 10.58 30.07
C GLY A 336 -5.90 11.33 28.86
N ASP A 337 -6.73 12.05 28.12
CA ASP A 337 -6.30 12.75 26.89
C ASP A 337 -5.43 13.98 27.17
N SER A 338 -5.37 14.47 28.42
CA SER A 338 -4.56 15.63 28.80
C SER A 338 -4.22 15.58 30.29
N GLY A 339 -3.19 16.30 30.70
CA GLY A 339 -2.76 16.41 32.09
C GLY A 339 -3.53 17.43 32.94
N MET A 340 -2.90 17.79 34.06
CA MET A 340 -3.44 18.73 35.06
C MET A 340 -2.48 19.88 35.38
N THR A 341 -1.24 19.83 34.90
CA THR A 341 -0.23 20.87 35.15
C THR A 341 0.10 21.61 33.85
N ALA A 342 0.59 22.85 33.95
CA ALA A 342 0.88 23.66 32.77
C ALA A 342 1.83 23.01 31.75
N ASP A 343 2.66 22.05 32.19
CA ASP A 343 3.63 21.33 31.36
C ASP A 343 3.12 19.98 30.85
N THR A 344 1.87 19.60 31.16
CA THR A 344 1.27 18.31 30.77
C THR A 344 -0.10 18.44 30.13
N ILE A 345 -0.58 19.68 29.94
CA ILE A 345 -1.89 19.93 29.36
C ILE A 345 -1.78 20.21 27.87
N ASP A 346 -2.82 19.80 27.18
CA ASP A 346 -3.03 20.16 25.79
C ASP A 346 -3.17 21.66 25.60
N VAL A 347 -2.78 22.11 24.41
CA VAL A 347 -2.87 23.50 23.96
C VAL A 347 -3.68 23.57 22.69
N VAL A 348 -4.77 24.34 22.75
CA VAL A 348 -5.65 24.61 21.62
C VAL A 348 -5.44 26.04 21.14
N GLU A 349 -5.15 26.18 19.85
CA GLU A 349 -4.99 27.47 19.18
C GLU A 349 -5.96 27.58 17.99
N GLY A 350 -6.69 28.71 17.91
CA GLY A 350 -7.60 28.98 16.80
C GLY A 350 -9.06 28.58 17.02
N PHE A 351 -9.42 28.07 18.20
CA PHE A 351 -10.81 27.75 18.55
C PHE A 351 -11.72 28.99 18.47
N ARG A 352 -12.85 28.87 17.77
CA ARG A 352 -13.86 29.92 17.58
C ARG A 352 -15.14 29.58 18.34
N SER A 353 -15.31 30.17 19.53
CA SER A 353 -16.57 30.10 20.28
C SER A 353 -17.75 30.57 19.42
N GLY A 354 -18.89 29.88 19.55
CA GLY A 354 -20.10 30.02 18.72
C GLY A 354 -20.05 29.23 17.42
N SER A 355 -18.87 28.73 17.00
CA SER A 355 -18.70 27.89 15.82
C SER A 355 -18.25 26.50 16.24
N ASP A 356 -17.01 26.38 16.68
CA ASP A 356 -16.35 25.11 16.97
C ASP A 356 -16.96 24.43 18.21
N LYS A 357 -16.62 23.16 18.41
CA LYS A 357 -17.23 22.30 19.41
C LYS A 357 -16.18 21.58 20.24
N ILE A 358 -16.50 21.42 21.52
CA ILE A 358 -15.76 20.62 22.48
C ILE A 358 -16.66 19.45 22.86
N ASP A 359 -16.27 18.25 22.48
CA ASP A 359 -17.01 17.02 22.74
C ASP A 359 -16.53 16.35 24.02
N LEU A 360 -17.41 16.35 25.01
CA LEU A 360 -17.21 15.74 26.33
C LEU A 360 -18.23 14.63 26.60
N ARG A 361 -18.91 14.12 25.56
CA ARG A 361 -19.93 13.06 25.69
C ARG A 361 -19.40 11.78 26.30
N ALA A 362 -18.09 11.53 26.21
CA ALA A 362 -17.44 10.36 26.81
C ALA A 362 -17.56 10.31 28.35
N TYR A 363 -17.79 11.44 29.00
CA TYR A 363 -17.99 11.52 30.46
C TYR A 363 -19.44 11.26 30.90
N GLY A 364 -20.36 11.03 29.95
CA GLY A 364 -21.79 10.88 30.24
C GLY A 364 -22.46 12.22 30.61
N PRO A 365 -23.48 12.20 31.50
CA PRO A 365 -24.19 13.42 31.88
C PRO A 365 -23.28 14.44 32.57
N MET A 366 -22.95 15.51 31.86
CA MET A 366 -22.06 16.58 32.33
C MET A 366 -22.76 17.94 32.33
N ALA A 367 -22.41 18.80 33.29
CA ALA A 367 -22.92 20.17 33.39
C ALA A 367 -21.80 21.21 33.17
N LEU A 368 -22.14 22.30 32.47
CA LEU A 368 -21.29 23.50 32.44
C LEU A 368 -21.52 24.33 33.72
N ALA A 369 -20.49 24.44 34.56
CA ALA A 369 -20.53 25.17 35.82
C ALA A 369 -20.13 26.67 35.66
N GLN A 370 -20.55 27.50 36.61
CA GLN A 370 -20.03 28.87 36.77
C GLN A 370 -18.86 28.86 37.77
N LEU A 371 -17.96 29.87 37.70
CA LEU A 371 -16.68 29.95 38.46
C LEU A 371 -16.77 29.39 39.91
N ASP A 372 -15.77 28.59 40.29
CA ASP A 372 -15.50 28.01 41.62
C ASP A 372 -16.44 26.88 42.13
N TYR A 373 -17.22 26.21 41.27
CA TYR A 373 -18.05 25.06 41.72
C TYR A 373 -17.99 23.84 40.80
N LEU A 374 -16.93 23.03 40.95
CA LEU A 374 -17.03 21.59 40.67
C LEU A 374 -17.74 20.99 41.89
N GLY A 375 -19.08 20.97 41.85
CA GLY A 375 -19.89 20.51 42.98
C GLY A 375 -19.86 19.00 43.08
N GLY A 376 -19.55 18.44 44.25
CA GLY A 376 -19.55 17.00 44.47
C GLY A 376 -20.93 16.38 44.20
N GLY A 377 -21.02 15.53 43.17
CA GLY A 377 -22.21 14.75 42.85
C GLY A 377 -22.51 14.54 41.36
N GLN A 378 -21.89 15.30 40.44
CA GLN A 378 -22.05 15.13 38.99
C GLN A 378 -20.81 15.62 38.24
N ALA A 379 -20.44 14.95 37.15
CA ALA A 379 -19.40 15.41 36.25
C ALA A 379 -19.69 16.84 35.75
N SER A 380 -18.69 17.70 35.75
CA SER A 380 -18.84 19.10 35.39
C SER A 380 -17.58 19.68 34.75
N CYS A 381 -17.73 20.77 34.01
CA CYS A 381 -16.60 21.53 33.50
C CYS A 381 -16.80 23.03 33.69
N TYR A 382 -15.70 23.79 33.73
CA TYR A 382 -15.75 25.25 33.70
C TYR A 382 -14.57 25.83 32.92
N TYR A 383 -14.80 26.99 32.30
CA TYR A 383 -13.78 27.73 31.57
C TYR A 383 -13.49 29.06 32.28
N ASP A 384 -12.22 29.33 32.61
CA ASP A 384 -11.79 30.53 33.36
C ASP A 384 -11.28 31.68 32.47
N GLY A 385 -11.37 31.53 31.15
CA GLY A 385 -10.81 32.48 30.17
C GLY A 385 -9.39 32.12 29.71
N THR A 386 -8.82 31.01 30.21
CA THR A 386 -7.56 30.45 29.71
C THR A 386 -7.58 28.93 29.73
N TYR A 387 -8.09 28.34 30.80
CA TYR A 387 -8.14 26.90 31.00
C TYR A 387 -9.58 26.40 31.03
N LEU A 388 -9.84 25.35 30.28
CA LEU A 388 -10.99 24.48 30.49
C LEU A 388 -10.59 23.44 31.53
N ARG A 389 -11.36 23.34 32.61
CA ARG A 389 -11.18 22.33 33.65
C ARG A 389 -12.34 21.37 33.64
N ILE A 390 -12.02 20.08 33.74
CA ILE A 390 -12.99 19.00 33.64
C ILE A 390 -12.88 18.16 34.92
N ASP A 391 -13.99 18.05 35.63
CA ASP A 391 -14.26 17.03 36.66
C ASP A 391 -15.11 15.96 36.00
N GLY A 392 -14.45 14.91 35.51
CA GLY A 392 -15.10 13.83 34.78
C GLY A 392 -15.83 12.85 35.70
N ASN A 393 -15.43 12.76 36.96
CA ASN A 393 -15.94 11.77 37.91
C ASN A 393 -16.98 12.35 38.89
N GLY A 394 -17.08 13.68 39.00
CA GLY A 394 -18.03 14.41 39.83
C GLY A 394 -17.67 14.47 41.32
N ASP A 395 -16.41 14.27 41.71
CA ASP A 395 -15.95 14.35 43.10
C ASP A 395 -15.62 15.78 43.56
N GLY A 396 -15.69 16.75 42.65
CA GLY A 396 -15.40 18.15 42.88
C GLY A 396 -13.93 18.53 42.68
N ALA A 397 -13.08 17.61 42.21
CA ALA A 397 -11.71 17.87 41.82
C ALA A 397 -11.57 17.96 40.29
N THR A 398 -10.57 18.71 39.82
CA THR A 398 -10.23 18.70 38.40
C THR A 398 -9.50 17.41 38.08
N ASP A 399 -10.04 16.63 37.14
CA ASP A 399 -9.41 15.42 36.60
C ASP A 399 -8.51 15.73 35.40
N MET A 400 -8.84 16.77 34.63
CA MET A 400 -8.15 17.14 33.39
C MET A 400 -8.26 18.64 33.11
N MET A 401 -7.23 19.22 32.48
CA MET A 401 -7.20 20.62 32.10
C MET A 401 -6.72 20.78 30.65
N VAL A 402 -7.24 21.78 29.94
CA VAL A 402 -6.84 22.11 28.55
C VAL A 402 -6.65 23.61 28.44
N SER A 403 -5.55 24.06 27.81
CA SER A 403 -5.28 25.48 27.58
C SER A 403 -5.85 25.95 26.25
N PHE A 404 -6.71 26.95 26.26
CA PHE A 404 -7.21 27.59 25.04
C PHE A 404 -6.57 28.97 24.88
N ARG A 405 -5.85 29.18 23.77
CA ARG A 405 -5.18 30.44 23.48
C ARG A 405 -6.12 31.43 22.81
N TRP A 406 -6.16 32.65 23.35
CA TRP A 406 -6.92 33.80 22.82
C TRP A 406 -8.45 33.63 22.77
N VAL A 407 -8.99 32.72 23.56
CA VAL A 407 -10.43 32.56 23.76
C VAL A 407 -10.79 33.23 25.09
N SER A 408 -11.61 34.28 25.08
CA SER A 408 -11.97 34.97 26.33
C SER A 408 -13.16 34.35 27.05
N THR A 409 -14.04 33.68 26.30
CA THR A 409 -15.32 33.15 26.79
C THR A 409 -15.73 31.94 25.97
N MET A 410 -16.41 31.00 26.61
CA MET A 410 -17.12 29.90 25.97
C MET A 410 -18.57 29.88 26.46
N ALA A 411 -19.50 29.54 25.57
CA ALA A 411 -20.92 29.41 25.85
C ALA A 411 -21.35 27.94 25.88
N ALA A 412 -22.54 27.65 26.42
CA ALA A 412 -23.05 26.28 26.47
C ALA A 412 -23.16 25.62 25.07
N GLU A 413 -23.34 26.42 24.02
CA GLU A 413 -23.38 25.93 22.63
C GLU A 413 -22.02 25.48 22.09
N ASP A 414 -20.92 25.79 22.76
CA ASP A 414 -19.57 25.29 22.42
C ASP A 414 -19.36 23.85 22.85
N PHE A 415 -20.21 23.30 23.71
CA PHE A 415 -20.02 21.98 24.31
C PHE A 415 -21.04 20.96 23.79
N LEU A 416 -20.57 19.74 23.58
CA LEU A 416 -21.41 18.56 23.37
C LEU A 416 -21.35 17.71 24.65
N PHE A 417 -22.47 17.60 25.36
CA PHE A 417 -22.64 16.76 26.55
C PHE A 417 -23.51 15.53 26.25
N GLY A 418 -23.32 14.47 27.04
CA GLY A 418 -23.98 13.16 26.88
C GLY A 418 -25.41 13.08 27.42
#